data_AF-A0AAD5NGP9-F1
#
_entry.id   AF-A0AAD5NGP9-F1
#
_cell.length_a   1.000
_cell.length_b   1.000
_cell.length_c   1.000
_cell.angle_alpha   90.00
_cell.angle_beta   90.00
_cell.angle_gamma   90.00
#
_symmetry.space_group_name_H-M   'P 1'
#
loop_
_entity.id
_entity.type
_entity.pdbx_description
1 polymer ?
#
loop_
_entity_poly.entity_id
_entity_poly.type
_entity_poly.pdbx_seq_one_letter_code
_entity_poly.pdbx_strand_id
1 'polypeptide(L)'
;MKKLAGRLMWLVLGSLGITKRDIKWAGPKGKFKDACSALQLNYYPACPDPDRAMGLAAHTDSTLLTILYQNSTSGLQVLKEGNGWVTVPPIPGGLVVNIGDLLHMISNGSYTSVLHRAVVNRSKDRLSIACLYGPPSSVQISPLPKLVDPSHPPLYRPITWNEYLGTKAKHFNEALSSVRICTPVNGLVDVNDHNNIVKVG
;
A
#
# COMPACT_ATOMS: atom_id res chain seq x y z
N MET A 1 -7.60 9.76 -13.19
CA MET A 1 -6.82 8.92 -12.24
C MET A 1 -6.56 7.49 -12.73
N LYS A 2 -7.55 6.66 -13.09
CA LYS A 2 -7.32 5.27 -13.57
C LYS A 2 -6.23 5.10 -14.64
N LYS A 3 -6.22 5.94 -15.68
CA LYS A 3 -5.19 5.91 -16.74
C LYS A 3 -3.78 6.18 -16.20
N LEU A 4 -3.64 7.08 -15.23
CA LEU A 4 -2.37 7.37 -14.56
C LEU A 4 -1.94 6.19 -13.69
N ALA A 5 -2.84 5.63 -12.88
CA ALA A 5 -2.58 4.46 -12.06
C ALA A 5 -2.09 3.27 -12.90
N GLY A 6 -2.77 2.97 -14.02
CA GLY A 6 -2.32 1.92 -14.93
C GLY A 6 -0.94 2.17 -15.55
N ARG A 7 -0.56 3.43 -15.82
CA ARG A 7 0.79 3.79 -16.31
C ARG A 7 1.84 3.61 -15.21
N LEU A 8 1.58 4.12 -14.00
CA LEU A 8 2.47 3.97 -12.86
C LEU A 8 2.68 2.51 -12.51
N MET A 9 1.62 1.70 -12.50
CA MET A 9 1.69 0.26 -12.29
C MET A 9 2.68 -0.42 -13.26
N TRP A 10 2.64 -0.06 -14.55
CA TRP A 10 3.59 -0.61 -15.52
C TRP A 10 5.01 -0.11 -15.36
N LEU A 11 5.22 1.11 -14.87
CA LEU A 11 6.57 1.62 -14.56
C LEU A 11 7.16 0.86 -13.37
N VAL A 12 6.38 0.68 -12.30
CA VAL A 12 6.76 -0.09 -11.12
C VAL A 12 7.08 -1.53 -11.51
N LEU A 13 6.14 -2.24 -12.15
CA LEU A 13 6.35 -3.62 -12.60
C LEU A 13 7.51 -3.75 -13.59
N GLY A 14 7.62 -2.82 -14.54
CA GLY A 14 8.68 -2.83 -15.55
C GLY A 14 10.08 -2.67 -14.94
N SER A 15 10.22 -1.91 -13.85
CA SER A 15 11.50 -1.80 -13.13
C SER A 15 11.95 -3.12 -12.49
N LEU A 16 11.02 -4.06 -12.26
CA LEU A 16 11.27 -5.43 -11.79
C LEU A 16 11.41 -6.44 -12.94
N GLY A 17 11.51 -5.97 -14.19
CA GLY A 17 11.58 -6.85 -15.37
C GLY A 17 10.25 -7.57 -15.70
N ILE A 18 9.14 -7.13 -15.09
CA ILE A 18 7.81 -7.70 -15.32
C ILE A 18 7.18 -7.07 -16.55
N THR A 19 6.67 -7.92 -17.43
CA THR A 19 6.06 -7.56 -18.70
C THR A 19 4.56 -7.91 -18.70
N LYS A 20 3.86 -7.48 -19.75
CA LYS A 20 2.43 -7.81 -19.95
C LYS A 20 2.15 -9.31 -20.01
N ARG A 21 3.14 -10.12 -20.39
CA ARG A 21 3.01 -11.59 -20.45
C ARG A 21 2.96 -12.24 -19.07
N ASP A 22 3.50 -11.54 -18.07
CA ASP A 22 3.64 -12.05 -16.70
C ASP A 22 2.38 -11.76 -15.87
N ILE A 23 1.55 -10.78 -16.27
CA ILE A 23 0.31 -10.40 -15.59
C ILE A 23 -0.91 -10.81 -16.43
N LYS A 24 -1.40 -12.03 -16.20
CA LYS A 24 -2.53 -12.61 -16.95
C LYS A 24 -3.78 -11.72 -16.95
N TRP A 25 -4.08 -11.08 -15.82
CA TRP A 25 -5.27 -10.25 -15.64
C TRP A 25 -5.12 -8.80 -16.15
N ALA A 26 -3.96 -8.43 -16.71
CA ALA A 26 -3.80 -7.15 -17.39
C ALA A 26 -4.35 -7.15 -18.83
N GLY A 27 -4.80 -8.31 -19.31
CA GLY A 27 -5.33 -8.51 -20.65
C GLY A 27 -4.29 -8.33 -21.78
N PRO A 28 -4.65 -8.65 -23.03
CA PRO A 28 -3.70 -8.73 -24.16
C PRO A 28 -2.96 -7.42 -24.46
N LYS A 29 -3.63 -6.28 -24.22
CA LYS A 29 -3.05 -4.94 -24.45
C LYS A 29 -2.32 -4.39 -23.22
N GLY A 30 -2.28 -5.12 -22.11
CA GLY A 30 -1.81 -4.62 -20.81
C GLY A 30 -2.71 -3.50 -20.26
N LYS A 31 -3.98 -3.49 -20.68
CA LYS A 31 -4.97 -2.56 -20.16
C LYS A 31 -5.70 -3.30 -19.05
N PHE A 32 -5.46 -2.88 -17.82
CA PHE A 32 -6.19 -3.30 -16.62
C PHE A 32 -7.67 -2.83 -16.68
N LYS A 33 -8.43 -3.31 -17.67
CA LYS A 33 -9.80 -2.88 -17.95
C LYS A 33 -10.75 -3.23 -16.82
N ASP A 34 -10.51 -4.40 -16.21
CA ASP A 34 -11.31 -4.94 -15.11
C ASP A 34 -10.70 -4.59 -13.74
N ALA A 35 -9.70 -3.70 -13.70
CA ALA A 35 -9.18 -3.21 -12.43
C ALA A 35 -10.26 -2.42 -11.69
N CYS A 36 -10.46 -2.81 -10.44
CA CYS A 36 -11.33 -2.10 -9.55
C CYS A 36 -10.65 -0.83 -9.04
N SER A 37 -11.45 0.21 -8.83
CA SER A 37 -10.97 1.40 -8.15
C SER A 37 -12.06 2.03 -7.32
N ALA A 38 -11.68 2.62 -6.19
CA ALA A 38 -12.56 3.46 -5.39
C ALA A 38 -11.98 4.88 -5.31
N LEU A 39 -12.87 5.85 -5.10
CA LEU A 39 -12.49 7.20 -4.68
C LEU A 39 -12.93 7.36 -3.23
N GLN A 40 -11.98 7.75 -2.39
CA GLN A 40 -12.25 8.13 -1.02
C GLN A 40 -12.02 9.64 -0.89
N LEU A 41 -13.07 10.37 -0.52
CA LEU A 41 -13.03 11.81 -0.29
C LEU A 41 -12.98 12.01 1.21
N ASN A 42 -11.85 12.53 1.70
CA ASN A 42 -11.63 12.72 3.12
C ASN A 42 -11.64 14.21 3.45
N TYR A 43 -12.50 14.57 4.39
CA TYR A 43 -12.55 15.90 5.00
C TYR A 43 -12.20 15.78 6.48
N TYR A 44 -11.17 16.50 6.89
CA TYR A 44 -10.67 16.53 8.26
C TYR A 44 -10.86 17.96 8.80
N PRO A 45 -11.87 18.20 9.64
CA PRO A 45 -12.07 19.50 10.25
C PRO A 45 -10.87 19.92 11.11
N ALA A 46 -10.69 21.22 11.27
CA ALA A 46 -9.84 21.78 12.31
C ALA A 46 -10.29 21.23 13.68
N CYS A 47 -9.34 20.74 14.46
CA CYS A 47 -9.59 20.05 15.72
C CYS A 47 -9.03 20.86 16.88
N PRO A 48 -9.84 21.24 17.88
CA PRO A 48 -9.39 22.07 18.99
C PRO A 48 -8.35 21.37 19.88
N ASP A 49 -8.26 20.05 19.86
CA ASP A 49 -7.32 19.25 20.66
C ASP A 49 -6.67 18.14 19.80
N PRO A 50 -5.80 18.51 18.83
CA PRO A 50 -5.30 17.60 17.81
C PRO A 50 -4.36 16.52 18.36
N ASP A 51 -3.75 16.75 19.52
CA ASP A 51 -2.85 15.78 20.16
C ASP A 51 -3.62 14.60 20.78
N ARG A 52 -4.94 14.76 20.96
CA ARG A 52 -5.86 13.75 21.49
C ARG A 52 -6.82 13.20 20.44
N ALA A 53 -6.63 13.56 19.17
CA ALA A 53 -7.46 13.12 18.06
C ALA A 53 -6.62 12.59 16.89
N MET A 54 -7.24 11.78 16.04
CA MET A 54 -6.63 11.29 14.81
C MET A 54 -7.64 11.44 13.68
N GLY A 55 -7.21 12.00 12.55
CA GLY A 55 -8.08 12.14 11.38
C GLY A 55 -8.30 10.78 10.71
N LEU A 56 -7.22 10.05 10.46
CA LEU A 56 -7.25 8.67 9.97
C LEU A 56 -6.17 7.87 10.67
N ALA A 57 -6.56 6.77 11.31
CA ALA A 57 -5.66 5.91 12.07
C ALA A 57 -4.52 5.34 11.20
N ALA A 58 -3.45 4.90 11.85
CA ALA A 58 -2.32 4.26 11.19
C ALA A 58 -2.77 2.97 10.49
N HIS A 59 -2.55 2.89 9.18
CA HIS A 59 -2.91 1.75 8.35
C HIS A 59 -2.00 1.63 7.13
N THR A 60 -2.07 0.49 6.46
CA THR A 60 -1.57 0.32 5.08
C THR A 60 -2.74 0.13 4.13
N ASP A 61 -2.55 0.48 2.86
CA ASP A 61 -3.60 0.41 1.85
C ASP A 61 -3.76 -1.01 1.31
N SER A 62 -4.97 -1.58 1.40
CA SER A 62 -5.26 -2.95 0.92
C SER A 62 -5.32 -3.10 -0.61
N THR A 63 -4.80 -2.15 -1.39
CA THR A 63 -4.89 -2.11 -2.85
C THR A 63 -3.54 -2.36 -3.53
N LEU A 64 -3.43 -2.15 -4.85
CA LEU A 64 -2.13 -2.17 -5.53
C LEU A 64 -1.42 -0.83 -5.39
N LEU A 65 -2.14 0.26 -5.68
CA LEU A 65 -1.59 1.60 -5.71
C LEU A 65 -2.64 2.59 -5.21
N THR A 66 -2.21 3.56 -4.42
CA THR A 66 -3.04 4.72 -4.09
C THR A 66 -2.43 5.96 -4.72
N ILE A 67 -3.24 6.79 -5.38
CA ILE A 67 -2.84 8.12 -5.83
C ILE A 67 -3.67 9.14 -5.07
N LEU A 68 -2.99 9.94 -4.25
CA LEU A 68 -3.60 10.88 -3.33
C LEU A 68 -3.36 12.32 -3.80
N TYR A 69 -4.46 13.05 -3.94
CA TYR A 69 -4.45 14.50 -3.95
C TYR A 69 -4.67 15.01 -2.52
N GLN A 70 -3.98 16.08 -2.14
CA GLN A 70 -4.20 16.82 -0.90
C GLN A 70 -4.19 18.32 -1.16
N ASN A 71 -5.01 19.07 -0.42
CA ASN A 71 -4.96 20.53 -0.46
C ASN A 71 -3.67 21.06 0.21
N SER A 72 -3.56 22.38 0.36
CA SER A 72 -2.39 23.04 0.96
C SER A 72 -2.24 22.84 2.49
N THR A 73 -3.08 22.01 3.11
CA THR A 73 -3.01 21.70 4.55
C THR A 73 -2.28 20.37 4.78
N SER A 74 -1.17 20.41 5.51
CA SER A 74 -0.42 19.21 5.93
C SER A 74 -1.24 18.32 6.85
N GLY A 75 -0.93 17.02 6.87
CA GLY A 75 -1.55 16.06 7.79
C GLY A 75 -1.24 14.61 7.48
N LEU A 76 -0.86 14.28 6.24
CA LEU A 76 -0.37 12.94 5.92
C LEU A 76 0.98 12.71 6.61
N GLN A 77 1.10 11.59 7.33
CA GLN A 77 2.36 11.09 7.87
C GLN A 77 2.58 9.65 7.44
N VAL A 78 3.83 9.30 7.14
CA VAL A 78 4.27 7.93 6.83
C VAL A 78 5.24 7.47 7.91
N LEU A 79 5.18 6.20 8.29
CA LEU A 79 6.13 5.62 9.20
C LEU A 79 7.38 5.23 8.41
N LYS A 80 8.53 5.81 8.80
CA LYS A 80 9.82 5.52 8.20
C LYS A 80 10.71 4.85 9.24
N GLU A 81 11.28 3.71 8.87
CA GLU A 81 12.22 2.97 9.71
C GLU A 81 13.38 3.87 10.20
N GLY A 82 13.69 3.80 11.49
CA GLY A 82 14.71 4.65 12.14
C GLY A 82 14.36 6.13 12.29
N ASN A 83 13.31 6.63 11.63
CA ASN A 83 12.89 8.04 11.67
C ASN A 83 11.53 8.25 12.37
N GLY A 84 10.74 7.19 12.58
CA GLY A 84 9.38 7.30 13.11
C GLY A 84 8.42 7.95 12.11
N TRP A 85 7.43 8.69 12.60
CA TRP A 85 6.43 9.34 11.76
C TRP A 85 6.98 10.59 11.06
N VAL A 86 7.01 10.55 9.73
CA VAL A 86 7.48 11.65 8.88
C VAL A 86 6.31 12.29 8.15
N THR A 87 6.17 13.61 8.26
CA THR A 87 5.14 14.37 7.55
C THR A 87 5.46 14.48 6.06
N VAL A 88 4.46 14.20 5.22
CA VAL A 88 4.54 14.39 3.76
C VAL A 88 3.94 15.75 3.42
N PRO A 89 4.77 16.77 3.09
CA PRO A 89 4.25 18.10 2.82
C PRO A 89 3.43 18.13 1.53
N PRO A 90 2.33 18.90 1.47
CA PRO A 90 1.62 19.13 0.22
C PRO A 90 2.50 19.93 -0.74
N ILE A 91 2.62 19.45 -1.97
CA ILE A 91 3.35 20.13 -3.06
C ILE A 91 2.31 20.66 -4.05
N PRO A 92 2.32 21.96 -4.41
CA PRO A 92 1.42 22.51 -5.42
C PRO A 92 1.49 21.72 -6.74
N GLY A 93 0.34 21.23 -7.20
CA GLY A 93 0.24 20.37 -8.40
C GLY A 93 0.78 18.93 -8.22
N GLY A 94 1.33 18.62 -7.05
CA GLY A 94 1.86 17.30 -6.71
C GLY A 94 0.78 16.29 -6.33
N LEU A 95 1.08 15.02 -6.58
CA LEU A 95 0.29 13.87 -6.14
C LEU A 95 1.20 12.96 -5.31
N VAL A 96 0.68 12.42 -4.22
CA VAL A 96 1.37 11.37 -3.47
C VAL A 96 0.97 10.03 -4.06
N VAL A 97 1.94 9.13 -4.21
CA VAL A 97 1.72 7.77 -4.72
C VAL A 97 2.19 6.79 -3.67
N ASN A 98 1.30 5.89 -3.23
CA ASN A 98 1.58 4.89 -2.21
C ASN A 98 1.49 3.49 -2.83
N ILE A 99 2.43 2.62 -2.48
CA ILE A 99 2.32 1.17 -2.73
C ILE A 99 1.36 0.58 -1.71
N GLY A 100 0.40 -0.22 -2.16
CA GLY A 100 -0.49 -0.97 -1.29
C GLY A 100 -0.05 -2.43 -1.08
N ASP A 101 -0.70 -3.08 -0.12
CA ASP A 101 -0.41 -4.43 0.35
C ASP A 101 -0.39 -5.46 -0.80
N LEU A 102 -1.31 -5.35 -1.77
CA LEU A 102 -1.38 -6.31 -2.85
C LEU A 102 -0.20 -6.18 -3.82
N LEU A 103 0.30 -4.97 -4.05
CA LEU A 103 1.49 -4.77 -4.88
C LEU A 103 2.76 -5.16 -4.14
N HIS A 104 2.81 -4.93 -2.83
CA HIS A 104 3.85 -5.49 -1.97
C HIS A 104 3.92 -7.01 -2.12
N MET A 105 2.79 -7.71 -2.03
CA MET A 105 2.72 -9.17 -2.22
C MET A 105 3.14 -9.62 -3.63
N ILE A 106 2.64 -8.97 -4.68
CA ILE A 106 2.99 -9.28 -6.09
C ILE A 106 4.50 -9.13 -6.34
N SER A 107 5.11 -8.09 -5.75
CA SER A 107 6.54 -7.81 -5.86
C SER A 107 7.42 -8.70 -4.98
N ASN A 108 6.83 -9.67 -4.28
CA ASN A 108 7.48 -10.51 -3.28
C ASN A 108 8.23 -9.68 -2.20
N GLY A 109 7.67 -8.54 -1.80
CA GLY A 109 8.27 -7.62 -0.83
C GLY A 109 9.29 -6.62 -1.39
N SER A 110 9.61 -6.65 -2.69
CA SER A 110 10.55 -5.70 -3.31
C SER A 110 10.08 -4.24 -3.22
N TYR A 111 8.77 -4.03 -3.20
CA TYR A 111 8.17 -2.72 -2.89
C TYR A 111 7.43 -2.78 -1.55
N THR A 112 7.77 -1.87 -0.65
CA THR A 112 7.19 -1.81 0.70
C THR A 112 5.85 -1.09 0.71
N SER A 113 4.82 -1.74 1.26
CA SER A 113 3.59 -1.06 1.69
C SER A 113 3.89 -0.43 3.06
N VAL A 114 3.70 0.88 3.20
CA VAL A 114 4.12 1.60 4.41
C VAL A 114 2.93 2.04 5.25
N LEU A 115 3.04 1.89 6.58
CA LEU A 115 2.10 2.47 7.52
C LEU A 115 2.04 3.99 7.31
N HIS A 116 0.82 4.50 7.19
CA HIS A 116 0.56 5.92 7.05
C HIS A 116 -0.71 6.29 7.83
N ARG A 117 -0.79 7.56 8.23
CA ARG A 117 -1.91 8.11 9.01
C ARG A 117 -2.20 9.55 8.57
N ALA A 118 -3.37 10.06 8.95
CA ALA A 118 -3.69 11.48 8.78
C ALA A 118 -3.92 12.12 10.14
N VAL A 119 -3.06 13.07 10.52
CA VAL A 119 -3.22 13.89 11.72
C VAL A 119 -4.08 15.11 11.41
N VAL A 120 -4.74 15.63 12.44
CA VAL A 120 -5.53 16.87 12.39
C VAL A 120 -4.74 18.02 12.99
N ASN A 121 -5.19 19.26 12.79
CA ASN A 121 -4.54 20.46 13.33
C ASN A 121 -5.61 21.44 13.86
N ARG A 122 -5.19 22.43 14.69
CA ARG A 122 -6.12 23.38 15.33
C ARG A 122 -6.74 24.42 14.41
N SER A 123 -6.15 24.70 13.26
CA SER A 123 -6.36 25.98 12.58
C SER A 123 -6.97 25.88 11.19
N LYS A 124 -6.80 24.74 10.50
CA LYS A 124 -7.20 24.60 9.10
C LYS A 124 -7.79 23.24 8.82
N ASP A 125 -8.89 23.23 8.09
CA ASP A 125 -9.44 22.01 7.53
C ASP A 125 -8.47 21.43 6.49
N ARG A 126 -8.41 20.10 6.44
CA ARG A 126 -7.66 19.36 5.43
C ARG A 126 -8.62 18.58 4.57
N LEU A 127 -8.42 18.64 3.26
CA LEU A 127 -9.13 17.83 2.29
C LEU A 127 -8.14 16.98 1.50
N SER A 128 -8.50 15.72 1.29
CA SER A 128 -7.75 14.84 0.40
C SER A 128 -8.66 13.90 -0.39
N ILE A 129 -8.21 13.51 -1.58
CA ILE A 129 -8.94 12.60 -2.47
C ILE A 129 -7.99 11.46 -2.80
N ALA A 130 -8.29 10.26 -2.30
CA ALA A 130 -7.52 9.06 -2.58
C ALA A 130 -8.18 8.27 -3.71
N CYS A 131 -7.43 8.02 -4.78
CA CYS A 131 -7.78 7.04 -5.79
C CYS A 131 -7.11 5.72 -5.45
N LEU A 132 -7.90 4.81 -4.89
CA LEU A 132 -7.50 3.45 -4.51
C LEU A 132 -7.61 2.55 -5.74
N TYR A 133 -6.51 1.98 -6.19
CA TYR A 133 -6.44 1.20 -7.44
C TYR A 133 -6.05 -0.24 -7.14
N GLY A 134 -6.99 -1.17 -7.40
CA GLY A 134 -6.87 -2.60 -7.08
C GLY A 134 -6.90 -3.50 -8.32
N PRO A 135 -6.67 -4.80 -8.14
CA PRO A 135 -6.84 -5.79 -9.20
C PRO A 135 -8.35 -6.06 -9.43
N PRO A 136 -8.71 -6.86 -10.44
CA PRO A 136 -10.03 -7.47 -10.50
C PRO A 136 -10.28 -8.32 -9.24
N SER A 137 -11.48 -8.27 -8.66
CA SER A 137 -11.79 -8.86 -7.35
C SER A 137 -11.63 -10.39 -7.29
N SER A 138 -11.82 -11.11 -8.40
CA SER A 138 -11.74 -12.57 -8.49
C SER A 138 -10.34 -13.12 -8.75
N VAL A 139 -9.36 -12.24 -9.01
CA VAL A 139 -7.99 -12.65 -9.32
C VAL A 139 -7.26 -13.04 -8.05
N GLN A 140 -6.53 -14.16 -8.09
CA GLN A 140 -5.59 -14.52 -7.05
C GLN A 140 -4.32 -13.68 -7.16
N ILE A 141 -3.97 -13.05 -6.05
CA ILE A 141 -2.77 -12.25 -5.85
C ILE A 141 -1.75 -13.12 -5.13
N SER A 142 -0.57 -13.22 -5.72
CA SER A 142 0.57 -13.96 -5.19
C SER A 142 1.87 -13.33 -5.69
N PRO A 143 3.02 -13.62 -5.06
CA PRO A 143 4.33 -13.29 -5.62
C PRO A 143 4.45 -13.73 -7.08
N LEU A 144 4.99 -12.86 -7.94
CA LEU A 144 5.15 -13.19 -9.35
C LEU A 144 6.27 -14.23 -9.52
N PRO A 145 6.07 -15.27 -10.36
CA PRO A 145 7.07 -16.33 -10.53
C PRO A 145 8.48 -15.85 -10.93
N LYS A 146 8.58 -14.72 -11.64
CA LYS A 146 9.87 -14.11 -12.02
C LYS A 146 10.65 -13.48 -10.87
N LEU A 147 9.99 -13.24 -9.74
CA LEU A 147 10.56 -12.59 -8.55
C LEU A 147 10.76 -13.60 -7.41
N VAL A 148 10.69 -14.88 -7.73
CA VAL A 148 10.80 -16.00 -6.80
C VAL A 148 11.87 -16.95 -7.33
N ASP A 149 12.80 -17.31 -6.48
CA ASP A 149 13.88 -18.25 -6.77
C ASP A 149 14.32 -18.97 -5.47
N PRO A 150 15.25 -19.94 -5.51
CA PRO A 150 15.69 -20.65 -4.30
C PRO A 150 16.28 -19.76 -3.20
N SER A 151 16.83 -18.59 -3.53
CA SER A 151 17.32 -17.59 -2.58
C SER A 151 16.25 -16.59 -2.13
N HIS A 152 15.20 -16.40 -2.93
CA HIS A 152 14.05 -15.53 -2.65
C HIS A 152 12.75 -16.34 -2.75
N PRO A 153 12.41 -17.19 -1.74
CA PRO A 153 11.18 -17.96 -1.77
C PRO A 153 9.94 -17.05 -1.77
N PRO A 154 8.76 -17.56 -2.16
CA PRO A 154 7.53 -16.78 -2.12
C PRO A 154 7.19 -16.44 -0.66
N LEU A 155 7.14 -15.16 -0.33
CA LEU A 155 6.87 -14.71 1.04
C LEU A 155 5.40 -14.84 1.42
N TYR A 156 4.49 -14.81 0.44
CA TYR A 156 3.05 -14.70 0.67
C TYR A 156 2.28 -15.81 -0.04
N ARG A 157 1.23 -16.34 0.62
CA ARG A 157 0.31 -17.29 -0.03
C ARG A 157 -0.59 -16.59 -1.06
N PRO A 158 -1.08 -17.31 -2.07
CA PRO A 158 -2.13 -16.80 -2.94
C PRO A 158 -3.38 -16.39 -2.14
N ILE A 159 -3.94 -15.23 -2.46
CA ILE A 159 -5.17 -14.71 -1.86
C ILE A 159 -5.93 -13.82 -2.86
N THR A 160 -7.26 -13.85 -2.85
CA THR A 160 -8.05 -12.87 -3.60
C THR A 160 -8.13 -11.54 -2.84
N TRP A 161 -8.48 -10.45 -3.54
CA TRP A 161 -8.62 -9.16 -2.87
C TRP A 161 -9.75 -9.18 -1.82
N ASN A 162 -10.87 -9.86 -2.10
CA ASN A 162 -11.99 -9.98 -1.16
C ASN A 162 -11.59 -10.72 0.12
N GLU A 163 -10.86 -11.83 0.00
CA GLU A 163 -10.33 -12.55 1.16
C GLU A 163 -9.36 -11.68 1.95
N TYR A 164 -8.48 -10.94 1.26
CA TYR A 164 -7.53 -10.05 1.92
C TYR A 164 -8.21 -8.89 2.67
N LEU A 165 -9.28 -8.31 2.11
CA LEU A 165 -10.11 -7.34 2.83
C LEU A 165 -10.74 -7.94 4.09
N GLY A 166 -11.20 -9.19 4.03
CA GLY A 166 -11.68 -9.94 5.19
C GLY A 166 -10.61 -10.15 6.26
N THR A 167 -9.38 -10.47 5.84
CA THR A 167 -8.21 -10.53 6.73
C THR A 167 -7.92 -9.15 7.34
N LYS A 168 -7.92 -8.08 6.53
CA LYS A 168 -7.68 -6.70 6.97
C LYS A 168 -8.68 -6.26 8.03
N ALA A 169 -9.97 -6.59 7.86
CA ALA A 169 -11.00 -6.26 8.82
C ALA A 169 -10.82 -6.96 10.18
N LYS A 170 -10.17 -8.14 10.20
CA LYS A 170 -9.91 -8.91 11.43
C LYS A 170 -8.60 -8.54 12.11
N HIS A 171 -7.56 -8.33 11.32
CA HIS A 171 -6.18 -8.22 11.80
C HIS A 171 -5.59 -6.81 11.68
N PHE A 172 -6.30 -5.87 11.03
CA PHE A 172 -5.88 -4.49 10.82
C PHE A 172 -4.46 -4.41 10.22
N ASN A 173 -3.49 -3.94 10.99
CA ASN A 173 -2.11 -3.76 10.53
C ASN A 173 -1.35 -5.09 10.41
N GLU A 174 -1.77 -6.13 11.16
CA GLU A 174 -1.16 -7.47 11.14
C GLU A 174 -1.64 -8.34 9.96
N ALA A 175 -2.49 -7.80 9.09
CA ALA A 175 -3.08 -8.55 7.98
C ALA A 175 -2.06 -9.08 6.97
N LEU A 176 -1.05 -8.26 6.62
CA LEU A 176 0.05 -8.66 5.74
C LEU A 176 0.85 -9.82 6.35
N SER A 177 1.20 -9.72 7.63
CA SER A 177 1.92 -10.77 8.37
C SER A 177 1.10 -12.05 8.47
N SER A 178 -0.22 -11.96 8.65
CA SER A 178 -1.11 -13.14 8.74
C SER A 178 -1.22 -13.97 7.44
N VAL A 179 -0.85 -13.41 6.29
CA VAL A 179 -0.85 -14.11 4.99
C VAL A 179 0.56 -14.47 4.51
N ARG A 180 1.59 -14.17 5.32
CA ARG A 180 2.98 -14.52 5.07
C ARG A 180 3.20 -16.01 5.36
N ILE A 181 3.98 -16.68 4.52
CA ILE A 181 4.34 -18.10 4.63
C ILE A 181 5.84 -18.34 4.87
N CYS A 182 6.69 -17.34 4.65
CA CYS A 182 8.14 -17.43 4.89
C CYS A 182 8.65 -16.11 5.46
N THR A 183 9.66 -16.16 6.33
CA THR A 183 10.38 -14.95 6.77
C THR A 183 11.39 -14.51 5.72
N PRO A 184 11.56 -13.19 5.49
CA PRO A 184 12.58 -12.69 4.56
C PRO A 184 13.98 -13.14 4.95
N VAL A 185 14.77 -13.62 3.98
CA VAL A 185 16.13 -14.16 4.20
C VAL A 185 17.14 -13.06 4.58
N ASN A 186 16.86 -11.78 4.24
CA ASN A 186 17.84 -10.69 4.31
C ASN A 186 17.54 -9.59 5.34
N GLY A 187 16.79 -9.85 6.41
CA GLY A 187 16.60 -8.85 7.47
C GLY A 187 15.96 -7.53 7.00
N LEU A 188 15.29 -7.52 5.85
CA LEU A 188 14.29 -6.51 5.51
C LEU A 188 13.13 -6.73 6.49
N VAL A 189 13.26 -6.14 7.67
CA VAL A 189 12.22 -6.07 8.67
C VAL A 189 11.04 -5.40 7.98
N ASP A 190 9.89 -6.07 7.94
CA ASP A 190 8.67 -5.38 7.56
C ASP A 190 8.46 -4.30 8.61
N VAL A 191 8.58 -3.03 8.21
CA VAL A 191 8.48 -1.87 9.12
C VAL A 191 7.12 -1.86 9.83
N ASN A 192 6.16 -2.66 9.34
CA ASN A 192 4.83 -2.82 9.89
C ASN A 192 4.68 -4.09 10.76
N ASP A 193 5.68 -4.96 10.85
CA ASP A 193 5.66 -6.13 11.75
C ASP A 193 5.96 -5.68 13.18
N HIS A 194 4.97 -5.78 14.07
CA HIS A 194 5.19 -5.58 15.50
C HIS A 194 5.73 -6.84 16.20
N ASN A 195 5.84 -7.96 15.48
CA ASN A 195 6.46 -9.19 15.95
C ASN A 195 7.97 -9.19 15.69
N ASN A 196 8.70 -8.39 16.48
CA ASN A 196 10.10 -8.69 16.76
C ASN A 196 10.18 -10.01 17.54
N ILE A 197 10.14 -11.14 16.84
CA ILE A 197 10.63 -12.40 17.42
C ILE A 197 12.15 -12.29 17.40
N VAL A 198 12.69 -11.68 18.45
CA VAL A 198 14.09 -11.84 18.84
C VAL A 198 14.28 -13.33 19.13
N LYS A 199 14.86 -14.08 18.19
CA LYS A 199 15.45 -15.38 18.52
C LYS A 199 16.69 -15.10 19.35
N VAL A 200 16.53 -15.18 20.67
CA VAL A 200 17.65 -15.31 21.60
C VAL A 200 18.27 -16.67 21.32
N GLY A 201 19.55 -16.66 20.90
CA GLY A 201 20.37 -17.87 20.81
C GLY A 201 20.75 -18.39 22.19
#